data_AF-A0A953ET44-F1
#
_entry.id   AF-A0A953ET44-F1
#
_cell.length_a   1.000
_cell.length_b   1.000
_cell.length_c   1.000
_cell.angle_alpha   90.00
_cell.angle_beta   90.00
_cell.angle_gamma   90.00
#
_symmetry.space_group_name_H-M   'P 1'
#
loop_
_entity.id
_entity.type
_entity.pdbx_description
1 polymer ?
#
loop_
_entity_poly.entity_id
_entity_poly.type
_entity_poly.pdbx_seq_one_letter_code
_entity_poly.pdbx_strand_id
1 'polypeptide(L)'
;MARRRTDSLELVAADVAACRRCPRLVSWREEVAAVRRPAFQDEEYWGRGVPGFGDPAARLLVVGLAPAAHGANRTGRMFTGDRSGEWLYRALWRAGFANQAESTSRDDRLVLTGAFVTSPVKCAPPANKPTTDERDTCRPFLDRELALLREVTVLVALGSFGFAAVARHFGVRPMPRFGHGVEVDLGEGLTLIGSYHVSQQNTFTGRLTEPMLDAVFARARALANEPRPSRMGQMAPHVGTQSRRD
;
A
#
# COMPACT_ATOMS: atom_id res chain seq x y z
N MET A 1 -1.81 19.75 30.41
CA MET A 1 -1.01 19.50 29.18
C MET A 1 -1.22 18.06 28.76
N ALA A 2 -1.99 17.80 27.70
CA ALA A 2 -2.19 16.43 27.21
C ALA A 2 -0.87 15.92 26.62
N ARG A 3 -0.32 14.82 27.14
CA ARG A 3 0.80 14.09 26.51
C ARG A 3 0.42 13.84 25.05
N ARG A 4 1.16 14.40 24.09
CA ARG A 4 1.09 13.95 22.69
C ARG A 4 1.38 12.45 22.72
N ARG A 5 0.40 11.62 22.34
CA ARG A 5 0.66 10.20 22.07
C ARG A 5 1.69 10.14 20.94
N THR A 6 2.81 9.45 21.16
CA THR A 6 3.73 9.09 20.09
C THR A 6 2.98 8.22 19.10
N ASP A 7 3.06 8.53 17.80
CA ASP A 7 2.40 7.75 16.76
C ASP A 7 3.06 6.36 16.60
N SER A 8 2.32 5.37 16.12
CA SER A 8 2.81 4.01 15.88
C SER A 8 2.03 3.32 14.77
N LEU A 9 2.59 2.27 14.15
CA LEU A 9 1.90 1.55 13.08
C LEU A 9 0.61 0.88 13.59
N GLU A 10 0.59 0.45 14.85
CA GLU A 10 -0.59 -0.11 15.51
C GLU A 10 -1.68 0.96 15.72
N LEU A 11 -1.29 2.19 16.10
CA LEU A 11 -2.23 3.30 16.22
C LEU A 11 -2.78 3.71 14.85
N VAL A 12 -1.94 3.79 13.83
CA VAL A 12 -2.39 4.04 12.46
C VAL A 12 -3.36 2.94 12.02
N ALA A 13 -3.06 1.68 12.33
CA ALA A 13 -3.92 0.57 11.97
C ALA A 13 -5.31 0.65 12.64
N ALA A 14 -5.34 0.97 13.93
CA ALA A 14 -6.58 1.18 14.68
C ALA A 14 -7.40 2.35 14.10
N ASP A 15 -6.75 3.47 13.79
CA ASP A 15 -7.42 4.65 13.21
C ASP A 15 -7.98 4.36 11.81
N VAL A 16 -7.23 3.61 10.98
CA VAL A 16 -7.69 3.15 9.67
C VAL A 16 -8.94 2.27 9.80
N ALA A 17 -8.92 1.30 10.71
CA ALA A 17 -10.04 0.39 10.93
C ALA A 17 -11.29 1.11 11.42
N ALA A 18 -11.13 2.14 12.26
CA ALA A 18 -12.24 2.93 12.80
C ALA A 18 -12.75 4.02 11.83
N CYS A 19 -11.98 4.38 10.80
CA CYS A 19 -12.28 5.51 9.94
C CYS A 19 -13.59 5.35 9.15
N ARG A 20 -14.37 6.44 9.10
CA ARG A 20 -15.62 6.58 8.31
C ARG A 20 -15.67 7.83 7.42
N ARG A 21 -14.51 8.44 7.10
CA ARG A 21 -14.43 9.76 6.44
C ARG A 21 -14.88 9.78 4.97
N CYS A 22 -14.99 8.63 4.30
CA CYS A 22 -15.37 8.55 2.89
C CYS A 22 -16.74 7.85 2.75
N PRO A 23 -17.88 8.58 2.72
CA PRO A 23 -19.22 7.97 2.79
C PRO A 23 -19.48 6.91 1.73
N ARG A 24 -19.07 7.15 0.47
CA ARG A 24 -19.22 6.18 -0.63
C ARG A 24 -18.48 4.87 -0.36
N LEU A 25 -17.24 4.94 0.13
CA LEU A 25 -16.42 3.76 0.45
C LEU A 25 -16.94 3.03 1.67
N VAL A 26 -17.43 3.76 2.67
CA VAL A 26 -18.00 3.19 3.90
C VAL A 26 -19.28 2.42 3.57
N SER A 27 -20.19 3.02 2.80
CA SER A 27 -21.41 2.35 2.35
C SER A 27 -21.07 1.09 1.57
N TRP A 28 -20.17 1.20 0.58
CA TRP A 28 -19.81 0.07 -0.27
C TRP A 28 -19.13 -1.08 0.48
N ARG A 29 -18.14 -0.79 1.33
CA ARG A 29 -17.38 -1.84 2.03
C ARG A 29 -18.27 -2.64 2.99
N GLU A 30 -19.27 -1.97 3.59
CA GLU A 30 -20.23 -2.54 4.52
C GLU A 30 -21.34 -3.30 3.79
N GLU A 31 -21.85 -2.77 2.67
CA GLU A 31 -22.79 -3.48 1.80
C GLU A 31 -22.20 -4.79 1.29
N VAL A 32 -20.96 -4.77 0.79
CA VAL A 32 -20.26 -5.99 0.35
C VAL A 32 -20.08 -6.99 1.49
N ALA A 33 -19.80 -6.52 2.72
CA ALA A 33 -19.63 -7.37 3.89
C ALA A 33 -20.96 -7.97 4.40
N ALA A 34 -22.08 -7.27 4.19
CA ALA A 34 -23.41 -7.74 4.53
C ALA A 34 -23.99 -8.71 3.49
N VAL A 35 -23.92 -8.35 2.21
CA VAL A 35 -24.46 -9.16 1.11
C VAL A 35 -23.62 -10.41 0.90
N ARG A 36 -22.28 -10.26 0.95
CA ARG A 36 -21.27 -11.30 0.71
C ARG A 36 -21.40 -11.94 -0.69
N ARG A 37 -20.31 -12.54 -1.16
CA ARG A 37 -20.33 -13.35 -2.38
C ARG A 37 -20.77 -14.76 -2.02
N PRO A 38 -21.54 -15.49 -2.86
CA PRO A 38 -21.95 -16.87 -2.57
C PRO A 38 -20.79 -17.80 -2.18
N ALA A 39 -19.64 -17.65 -2.83
CA ALA A 39 -18.43 -18.43 -2.52
C ALA A 39 -17.85 -18.20 -1.10
N PHE A 40 -18.28 -17.14 -0.41
CA PHE A 40 -17.78 -16.69 0.89
C PHE A 40 -18.94 -16.32 1.84
N GLN A 41 -20.14 -16.88 1.62
CA GLN A 41 -21.35 -16.48 2.35
C GLN A 41 -21.26 -16.77 3.86
N ASP A 42 -20.56 -17.85 4.22
CA ASP A 42 -20.39 -18.34 5.59
C ASP A 42 -19.19 -17.68 6.31
N GLU A 43 -18.44 -16.82 5.62
CA GLU A 43 -17.31 -16.09 6.22
C GLU A 43 -17.74 -14.75 6.82
N GLU A 44 -17.16 -14.41 7.98
CA GLU A 44 -17.27 -13.05 8.53
C GLU A 44 -16.30 -12.11 7.80
N TYR A 45 -16.86 -11.09 7.15
CA TYR A 45 -16.08 -10.08 6.43
C TYR A 45 -15.54 -9.01 7.39
N TRP A 46 -14.33 -8.53 7.11
CA TRP A 46 -13.73 -7.39 7.82
C TRP A 46 -14.57 -6.11 7.72
N GLY A 47 -15.05 -5.73 6.53
CA GLY A 47 -16.02 -4.64 6.34
C GLY A 47 -15.56 -3.25 6.83
N ARG A 48 -14.26 -3.05 7.04
CA ARG A 48 -13.64 -1.84 7.61
C ARG A 48 -12.49 -1.35 6.75
N GLY A 49 -11.89 -0.21 7.12
CA GLY A 49 -10.62 0.21 6.54
C GLY A 49 -9.55 -0.84 6.79
N VAL A 50 -8.74 -1.16 5.78
CA VAL A 50 -7.68 -2.16 5.84
C VAL A 50 -6.34 -1.45 6.04
N PRO A 51 -5.66 -1.68 7.16
CA PRO A 51 -4.35 -1.08 7.43
C PRO A 51 -3.25 -1.76 6.62
N GLY A 52 -2.09 -1.12 6.51
CA GLY A 52 -0.90 -1.78 5.95
C GLY A 52 -0.45 -3.00 6.78
N PHE A 53 0.35 -3.86 6.17
CA PHE A 53 0.80 -5.12 6.76
C PHE A 53 2.27 -5.40 6.41
N GLY A 54 3.05 -5.84 7.39
CA GLY A 54 4.41 -6.33 7.20
C GLY A 54 5.37 -5.90 8.30
N ASP A 55 6.65 -5.88 7.96
CA ASP A 55 7.75 -5.58 8.88
C ASP A 55 7.81 -4.07 9.21
N PRO A 56 7.77 -3.65 10.49
CA PRO A 56 8.01 -2.25 10.89
C PRO A 56 9.39 -1.73 10.50
N ALA A 57 10.38 -2.62 10.35
CA ALA A 57 11.74 -2.32 9.89
C ALA A 57 11.92 -2.57 8.38
N ALA A 58 10.83 -2.56 7.60
CA ALA A 58 10.88 -2.83 6.17
C ALA A 58 11.81 -1.87 5.43
N ARG A 59 12.61 -2.44 4.52
CA ARG A 59 13.39 -1.69 3.52
C ARG A 59 12.64 -1.53 2.19
N LEU A 60 11.73 -2.46 1.91
CA LEU A 60 10.80 -2.41 0.77
C LEU A 60 9.39 -2.01 1.23
N LEU A 61 8.81 -0.99 0.59
CA LEU A 61 7.39 -0.67 0.71
C LEU A 61 6.66 -0.93 -0.61
N VAL A 62 5.68 -1.84 -0.60
CA VAL A 62 4.79 -2.07 -1.73
C VAL A 62 3.54 -1.21 -1.58
N VAL A 63 3.21 -0.42 -2.60
CA VAL A 63 2.06 0.48 -2.61
C VAL A 63 1.08 0.06 -3.71
N GLY A 64 -0.08 -0.43 -3.30
CA GLY A 64 -1.18 -0.82 -4.18
C GLY A 64 -2.09 0.34 -4.61
N LEU A 65 -3.29 -0.03 -5.05
CA LEU A 65 -4.38 0.89 -5.34
C LEU A 65 -5.28 1.12 -4.11
N ALA A 66 -6.01 0.07 -3.70
CA ALA A 66 -6.96 0.02 -2.60
C ALA A 66 -7.33 -1.46 -2.31
N PRO A 67 -7.97 -1.78 -1.17
CA PRO A 67 -8.52 -3.11 -0.91
C PRO A 67 -9.51 -3.59 -1.98
N ALA A 68 -9.45 -4.88 -2.35
CA ALA A 68 -10.49 -5.50 -3.17
C ALA A 68 -11.73 -5.85 -2.31
N ALA A 69 -12.91 -5.78 -2.93
CA ALA A 69 -14.21 -6.02 -2.28
C ALA A 69 -14.32 -7.39 -1.58
N HIS A 70 -13.81 -8.46 -2.21
CA HIS A 70 -13.82 -9.83 -1.67
C HIS A 70 -12.43 -10.38 -1.35
N GLY A 71 -11.41 -9.51 -1.38
CA GLY A 71 -10.06 -9.83 -0.92
C GLY A 71 -9.84 -9.20 0.45
N ALA A 72 -9.03 -8.14 0.49
CA ALA A 72 -8.70 -7.44 1.72
C ALA A 72 -9.92 -6.89 2.52
N ASN A 73 -11.02 -6.51 1.89
CA ASN A 73 -12.24 -6.12 2.61
C ASN A 73 -12.97 -7.29 3.29
N ARG A 74 -12.72 -8.52 2.84
CA ARG A 74 -13.16 -9.75 3.50
C ARG A 74 -12.16 -10.16 4.57
N THR A 75 -10.89 -10.27 4.22
CA THR A 75 -9.86 -10.89 5.07
C THR A 75 -9.31 -9.95 6.14
N GLY A 76 -9.35 -8.63 5.91
CA GLY A 76 -8.80 -7.61 6.81
C GLY A 76 -7.29 -7.41 6.67
N ARG A 77 -6.63 -8.04 5.69
CA ARG A 77 -5.20 -7.88 5.41
C ARG A 77 -4.98 -7.49 3.96
N MET A 78 -4.10 -6.51 3.72
CA MET A 78 -3.79 -6.03 2.37
C MET A 78 -3.40 -7.17 1.43
N PHE A 79 -3.95 -7.14 0.21
CA PHE A 79 -3.69 -8.14 -0.83
C PHE A 79 -3.97 -9.60 -0.41
N THR A 80 -4.84 -9.87 0.55
CA THR A 80 -5.09 -11.24 1.06
C THR A 80 -6.45 -11.74 0.60
N GLY A 81 -6.52 -12.98 0.09
CA GLY A 81 -7.78 -13.62 -0.30
C GLY A 81 -8.34 -13.25 -1.68
N ASP A 82 -7.51 -12.72 -2.58
CA ASP A 82 -7.86 -12.51 -3.98
C ASP A 82 -6.68 -12.83 -4.92
N ARG A 83 -6.98 -12.88 -6.23
CA ARG A 83 -6.02 -13.21 -7.31
C ARG A 83 -4.84 -12.24 -7.39
N SER A 84 -5.06 -10.97 -7.06
CA SER A 84 -3.99 -9.96 -7.06
C SER A 84 -3.01 -10.22 -5.92
N GLY A 85 -3.55 -10.65 -4.78
CA GLY A 85 -2.80 -11.18 -3.66
C GLY A 85 -1.92 -12.36 -3.99
N GLU A 86 -2.48 -13.37 -4.64
CA GLU A 86 -1.74 -14.57 -5.06
C GLU A 86 -0.51 -14.22 -5.89
N TRP A 87 -0.65 -13.31 -6.87
CA TRP A 87 0.46 -12.84 -7.68
C TRP A 87 1.51 -12.08 -6.87
N LEU A 88 1.07 -11.16 -6.01
CA LEU A 88 1.98 -10.35 -5.20
C LEU A 88 2.78 -11.21 -4.22
N TYR A 89 2.10 -12.03 -3.42
CA TYR A 89 2.76 -12.79 -2.35
C TYR A 89 3.65 -13.92 -2.90
N ARG A 90 3.29 -14.53 -4.04
CA ARG A 90 4.21 -15.44 -4.76
C ARG A 90 5.49 -14.74 -5.19
N ALA A 91 5.39 -13.53 -5.76
CA ALA A 91 6.56 -12.77 -6.18
C ALA A 91 7.42 -12.32 -4.98
N LEU A 92 6.79 -11.88 -3.88
CA LEU A 92 7.48 -11.52 -2.64
C LEU A 92 8.19 -12.73 -2.01
N TRP A 93 7.56 -13.91 -2.02
CA TRP A 93 8.17 -15.15 -1.54
C TRP A 93 9.38 -15.54 -2.39
N ARG A 94 9.26 -15.54 -3.73
CA ARG A 94 10.39 -15.79 -4.65
C ARG A 94 11.53 -14.79 -4.48
N ALA A 95 11.22 -13.52 -4.20
CA ALA A 95 12.19 -12.47 -3.91
C ALA A 95 12.75 -12.51 -2.47
N GLY A 96 12.30 -13.45 -1.64
CA GLY A 96 12.78 -13.68 -0.27
C GLY A 96 12.32 -12.62 0.74
N PHE A 97 11.17 -11.98 0.51
CA PHE A 97 10.54 -11.01 1.43
C PHE A 97 9.37 -11.61 2.23
N ALA A 98 8.89 -12.80 1.86
CA ALA A 98 7.80 -13.50 2.55
C ALA A 98 8.22 -14.93 2.93
N ASN A 99 7.71 -15.45 4.04
CA ASN A 99 7.99 -16.82 4.49
C ASN A 99 7.22 -17.90 3.71
N GLN A 100 6.15 -17.53 3.02
CA GLN A 100 5.31 -18.44 2.21
C GLN A 100 4.71 -17.68 1.03
N ALA A 101 4.28 -18.42 0.01
CA ALA A 101 3.74 -17.85 -1.23
C ALA A 101 2.26 -17.47 -1.13
N GLU A 102 1.53 -18.12 -0.24
CA GLU A 102 0.08 -17.98 -0.07
C GLU A 102 -0.30 -16.96 1.00
N SER A 103 -1.40 -16.27 0.73
CA SER A 103 -2.03 -15.30 1.63
C SER A 103 -3.55 -15.45 1.55
N THR A 104 -4.10 -16.33 2.39
CA THR A 104 -5.49 -16.78 2.32
C THR A 104 -6.36 -16.13 3.39
N SER A 105 -5.81 -15.90 4.60
CA SER A 105 -6.52 -15.28 5.73
C SER A 105 -5.55 -14.48 6.59
N ARG A 106 -6.05 -13.62 7.49
CA ARG A 106 -5.15 -12.86 8.39
C ARG A 106 -4.38 -13.76 9.37
N ASP A 107 -4.86 -14.97 9.62
CA ASP A 107 -4.35 -15.90 10.63
C ASP A 107 -3.48 -17.02 10.02
N ASP A 108 -3.20 -16.97 8.71
CA ASP A 108 -2.44 -17.98 7.96
C ASP A 108 -0.92 -17.97 8.21
N ARG A 109 -0.46 -17.24 9.23
CA ARG A 109 0.95 -17.12 9.65
C ARG A 109 1.91 -16.61 8.56
N LEU A 110 1.40 -15.94 7.53
CA LEU A 110 2.23 -15.17 6.61
C LEU A 110 3.00 -14.10 7.41
N VAL A 111 4.32 -14.04 7.17
CA VAL A 111 5.23 -13.03 7.73
C VAL A 111 6.00 -12.42 6.56
N LEU A 112 6.07 -11.09 6.57
CA LEU A 112 6.97 -10.34 5.68
C LEU A 112 8.21 -9.93 6.47
N THR A 113 9.38 -10.16 5.91
CA THR A 113 10.67 -9.77 6.50
C THR A 113 11.33 -8.76 5.57
N GLY A 114 11.62 -7.56 6.07
CA GLY A 114 12.18 -6.46 5.27
C GLY A 114 11.21 -5.83 4.26
N ALA A 115 9.92 -6.21 4.30
CA ALA A 115 8.89 -5.67 3.42
C ALA A 115 7.61 -5.27 4.17
N PHE A 116 6.95 -4.22 3.68
CA PHE A 116 5.65 -3.76 4.14
C PHE A 116 4.75 -3.48 2.94
N VAL A 117 3.45 -3.76 3.05
CA VAL A 117 2.47 -3.61 1.96
C VAL A 117 1.35 -2.69 2.40
N THR A 118 1.02 -1.68 1.57
CA THR A 118 -0.02 -0.69 1.86
C THR A 118 -0.75 -0.22 0.60
N SER A 119 -1.65 0.76 0.75
CA SER A 119 -2.33 1.45 -0.33
C SER A 119 -2.68 2.90 0.06
N PRO A 120 -2.82 3.81 -0.92
CA PRO A 120 -3.21 5.19 -0.68
C PRO A 120 -4.70 5.36 -0.31
N VAL A 121 -5.56 4.39 -0.64
CA VAL A 121 -6.97 4.35 -0.24
C VAL A 121 -7.23 3.10 0.58
N LYS A 122 -7.65 3.27 1.82
CA LYS A 122 -7.71 2.19 2.82
C LYS A 122 -9.01 1.40 2.82
N CYS A 123 -9.99 1.75 2.00
CA CYS A 123 -11.29 1.07 1.93
C CYS A 123 -11.53 0.53 0.54
N ALA A 124 -12.29 -0.57 0.41
CA ALA A 124 -12.66 -1.07 -0.89
C ALA A 124 -13.51 -0.05 -1.65
N PRO A 125 -13.12 0.34 -2.89
CA PRO A 125 -13.94 1.18 -3.74
C PRO A 125 -14.80 0.36 -4.69
N PRO A 126 -16.04 0.82 -5.00
CA PRO A 126 -16.83 0.26 -6.09
C PRO A 126 -16.01 0.12 -7.38
N ALA A 127 -16.17 -1.03 -8.04
CA ALA A 127 -15.47 -1.37 -9.28
C ALA A 127 -13.93 -1.27 -9.23
N ASN A 128 -13.33 -1.30 -8.03
CA ASN A 128 -11.89 -1.05 -7.81
C ASN A 128 -11.44 0.32 -8.36
N LYS A 129 -12.29 1.34 -8.28
CA LYS A 129 -12.03 2.70 -8.78
C LYS A 129 -12.21 3.73 -7.65
N PRO A 130 -11.15 4.01 -6.88
CA PRO A 130 -11.18 5.13 -5.94
C PRO A 130 -11.09 6.47 -6.69
N THR A 131 -11.68 7.51 -6.12
CA THR A 131 -11.53 8.89 -6.62
C THR A 131 -10.26 9.54 -6.08
N THR A 132 -9.86 10.67 -6.66
CA THR A 132 -8.78 11.48 -6.11
C THR A 132 -9.15 12.10 -4.76
N ASP A 133 -10.41 12.46 -4.56
CA ASP A 133 -10.88 13.03 -3.28
C ASP A 133 -10.83 11.98 -2.17
N GLU A 134 -11.15 10.72 -2.48
CA GLU A 134 -11.01 9.61 -1.54
C GLU A 134 -9.54 9.34 -1.20
N ARG A 135 -8.65 9.39 -2.19
CA ARG A 135 -7.19 9.33 -1.95
C ARG A 135 -6.75 10.45 -1.03
N ASP A 136 -7.14 11.69 -1.32
CA ASP A 136 -6.71 12.86 -0.56
C ASP A 136 -7.30 12.85 0.86
N THR A 137 -8.50 12.30 1.02
CA THR A 137 -9.12 12.06 2.34
C THR A 137 -8.38 10.97 3.12
N CYS A 138 -7.93 9.89 2.47
CA CYS A 138 -7.14 8.83 3.08
C CYS A 138 -5.65 9.19 3.27
N ARG A 139 -5.14 10.22 2.58
CA ARG A 139 -3.72 10.63 2.57
C ARG A 139 -3.07 10.70 3.96
N PRO A 140 -3.73 11.22 5.02
CA PRO A 140 -3.12 11.28 6.34
C PRO A 140 -2.66 9.91 6.89
N PHE A 141 -3.31 8.80 6.51
CA PHE A 141 -2.88 7.47 6.94
C PHE A 141 -1.61 7.01 6.23
N LEU A 142 -1.52 7.22 4.91
CA LEU A 142 -0.32 6.89 4.14
C LEU A 142 0.87 7.74 4.60
N ASP A 143 0.65 9.03 4.84
CA ASP A 143 1.69 9.93 5.35
C ASP A 143 2.25 9.45 6.70
N ARG A 144 1.38 9.00 7.61
CA ARG A 144 1.78 8.46 8.91
C ARG A 144 2.55 7.14 8.78
N GLU A 145 2.09 6.21 7.94
CA GLU A 145 2.82 4.96 7.66
C GLU A 145 4.22 5.26 7.11
N LEU A 146 4.34 6.14 6.11
CA LEU A 146 5.63 6.52 5.52
C LEU A 146 6.56 7.18 6.53
N ALA A 147 6.04 8.02 7.43
CA ALA A 147 6.84 8.65 8.48
C ALA A 147 7.35 7.64 9.54
N LEU A 148 6.61 6.55 9.77
CA LEU A 148 6.93 5.52 10.74
C LEU A 148 7.86 4.43 10.18
N LEU A 149 7.75 4.12 8.88
CA LEU A 149 8.58 3.14 8.17
C LEU A 149 9.96 3.72 7.81
N ARG A 150 10.76 3.99 8.84
CA ARG A 150 12.01 4.76 8.73
C ARG A 150 13.10 4.05 7.93
N GLU A 151 13.08 2.73 7.86
CA GLU A 151 14.11 1.93 7.18
C GLU A 151 13.86 1.73 5.68
N VAL A 152 12.73 2.23 5.16
CA VAL A 152 12.39 2.11 3.74
C VAL A 152 13.47 2.80 2.89
N THR A 153 13.99 2.08 1.90
CA THR A 153 14.90 2.60 0.87
C THR A 153 14.34 2.43 -0.54
N VAL A 154 13.37 1.54 -0.73
CA VAL A 154 12.73 1.33 -2.03
C VAL A 154 11.22 1.19 -1.88
N LEU A 155 10.50 1.83 -2.81
CA LEU A 155 9.05 1.76 -2.92
C LEU A 155 8.69 1.12 -4.26
N VAL A 156 7.82 0.12 -4.26
CA VAL A 156 7.27 -0.48 -5.49
C VAL A 156 5.79 -0.11 -5.59
N ALA A 157 5.44 0.75 -6.54
CA ALA A 157 4.05 1.13 -6.78
C ALA A 157 3.40 0.29 -7.87
N LEU A 158 2.34 -0.43 -7.49
CA LEU A 158 1.56 -1.28 -8.37
C LEU A 158 0.45 -0.45 -9.04
N GLY A 159 0.70 -0.03 -10.28
CA GLY A 159 -0.20 0.81 -11.07
C GLY A 159 0.02 2.32 -10.90
N SER A 160 -0.53 3.09 -11.84
CA SER A 160 -0.31 4.53 -11.94
C SER A 160 -0.89 5.33 -10.77
N PHE A 161 -1.97 4.85 -10.14
CA PHE A 161 -2.62 5.55 -9.04
C PHE A 161 -1.75 5.58 -7.77
N GLY A 162 -1.24 4.42 -7.36
CA GLY A 162 -0.30 4.31 -6.25
C GLY A 162 1.00 5.05 -6.55
N PHE A 163 1.51 4.92 -7.78
CA PHE A 163 2.71 5.62 -8.23
C PHE A 163 2.57 7.15 -8.11
N ALA A 164 1.45 7.70 -8.60
CA ALA A 164 1.16 9.12 -8.49
C ALA A 164 0.96 9.56 -7.04
N ALA A 165 0.37 8.73 -6.17
CA ALA A 165 0.21 9.04 -4.75
C ALA A 165 1.57 9.15 -4.05
N VAL A 166 2.48 8.22 -4.30
CA VAL A 166 3.86 8.25 -3.75
C VAL A 166 4.64 9.44 -4.29
N ALA A 167 4.68 9.65 -5.61
CA ALA A 167 5.38 10.78 -6.22
C ALA A 167 4.85 12.14 -5.70
N ARG A 168 3.55 12.25 -5.42
CA ARG A 168 2.95 13.44 -4.78
C ARG A 168 3.37 13.58 -3.32
N HIS A 169 3.43 12.50 -2.55
CA HIS A 169 3.87 12.53 -1.16
C HIS A 169 5.28 13.12 -1.04
N PHE A 170 6.20 12.67 -1.90
CA PHE A 170 7.59 13.14 -1.95
C PHE A 170 7.79 14.45 -2.74
N GLY A 171 6.72 15.09 -3.21
CA GLY A 171 6.83 16.39 -3.87
C GLY A 171 7.55 16.38 -5.23
N VAL A 172 7.72 15.22 -5.88
CA VAL A 172 8.47 15.10 -7.15
C VAL A 172 7.84 15.97 -8.24
N ARG A 173 8.67 16.81 -8.88
CA ARG A 173 8.27 17.70 -9.98
C ARG A 173 9.37 17.76 -11.07
N PRO A 174 9.00 17.72 -12.37
CA PRO A 174 7.65 17.48 -12.91
C PRO A 174 7.12 16.09 -12.53
N MET A 175 5.80 15.88 -12.62
CA MET A 175 5.19 14.58 -12.28
C MET A 175 5.75 13.50 -13.21
N PRO A 176 6.42 12.45 -12.70
CA PRO A 176 6.98 11.41 -13.55
C PRO A 176 5.88 10.65 -14.28
N ARG A 177 6.16 10.26 -15.53
CA ARG A 177 5.27 9.40 -16.31
C ARG A 177 5.36 7.98 -15.76
N PHE A 178 4.22 7.41 -15.40
CA PHE A 178 4.15 6.01 -14.97
C PHE A 178 4.51 5.05 -16.11
N GLY A 179 5.29 4.02 -15.77
CA GLY A 179 5.60 2.88 -16.63
C GLY A 179 6.07 1.69 -15.78
N HIS A 180 6.00 0.48 -16.33
CA HIS A 180 6.56 -0.70 -15.67
C HIS A 180 8.09 -0.70 -15.78
N GLY A 181 8.77 -0.93 -14.65
CA GLY A 181 10.23 -0.87 -14.53
C GLY A 181 10.80 0.54 -14.46
N VAL A 182 9.96 1.59 -14.49
CA VAL A 182 10.44 2.98 -14.35
C VAL A 182 10.93 3.19 -12.92
N GLU A 183 12.14 3.70 -12.77
CA GLU A 183 12.72 4.13 -11.49
C GLU A 183 12.71 5.66 -11.40
N VAL A 184 12.35 6.18 -10.23
CA VAL A 184 12.35 7.61 -9.91
C VAL A 184 13.11 7.79 -8.60
N ASP A 185 14.12 8.64 -8.63
CA ASP A 185 14.81 9.11 -7.42
C ASP A 185 13.88 10.05 -6.63
N LEU A 186 13.63 9.70 -5.38
CA LEU A 186 12.82 10.49 -4.45
C LEU A 186 13.68 11.34 -3.49
N GLY A 187 15.00 11.29 -3.63
CA GLY A 187 15.97 11.91 -2.73
C GLY A 187 16.30 11.04 -1.52
N GLU A 188 17.38 11.38 -0.81
CA GLU A 188 17.80 10.71 0.44
C GLU A 188 18.00 9.18 0.32
N GLY A 189 18.38 8.70 -0.87
CA GLY A 189 18.56 7.27 -1.14
C GLY A 189 17.24 6.49 -1.20
N LEU A 190 16.11 7.16 -1.47
CA LEU A 190 14.81 6.54 -1.72
C LEU A 190 14.57 6.38 -3.22
N THR A 191 14.24 5.17 -3.66
CA THR A 191 13.86 4.89 -5.05
C THR A 191 12.41 4.46 -5.14
N LEU A 192 11.65 5.07 -6.05
CA LEU A 192 10.32 4.60 -6.45
C LEU A 192 10.39 3.83 -7.76
N ILE A 193 9.94 2.58 -7.75
CA ILE A 193 9.79 1.73 -8.93
C ILE A 193 8.31 1.65 -9.31
N GLY A 194 7.98 1.93 -10.56
CA GLY A 194 6.67 1.68 -11.14
C GLY A 194 6.54 0.25 -11.64
N SER A 195 5.43 -0.42 -11.34
CA SER A 195 5.07 -1.69 -11.96
C SER A 195 3.62 -1.69 -12.41
N TYR A 196 3.28 -2.39 -13.49
CA TYR A 196 1.87 -2.65 -13.79
C TYR A 196 1.20 -3.36 -12.62
N HIS A 197 -0.06 -3.03 -12.37
CA HIS A 197 -0.80 -3.62 -11.26
C HIS A 197 -1.02 -5.12 -11.51
N VAL A 198 -0.94 -5.94 -10.46
CA VAL A 198 -1.21 -7.40 -10.45
C VAL A 198 -2.71 -7.75 -10.60
N SER A 199 -3.48 -6.91 -11.30
CA SER A 199 -4.91 -7.15 -11.53
C SER A 199 -5.09 -8.27 -12.56
N GLN A 200 -6.20 -9.00 -12.47
CA GLN A 200 -6.54 -10.03 -13.49
C GLN A 200 -6.54 -9.45 -14.92
N GLN A 201 -6.97 -8.20 -15.08
CA GLN A 201 -6.96 -7.54 -16.38
C GLN A 201 -5.54 -7.47 -16.98
N ASN A 202 -4.52 -7.23 -16.17
CA ASN A 202 -3.14 -7.17 -16.65
C ASN A 202 -2.51 -8.56 -16.78
N THR A 203 -2.80 -9.47 -15.86
CA THR A 203 -2.15 -10.78 -15.81
C THR A 203 -2.73 -11.74 -16.85
N PHE A 204 -4.04 -11.69 -17.13
CA PHE A 204 -4.67 -12.55 -18.14
C PHE A 204 -4.41 -12.11 -19.57
N THR A 205 -4.19 -10.82 -19.78
CA THR A 205 -3.89 -10.26 -21.11
C THR A 205 -2.40 -10.33 -21.45
N GLY A 206 -1.55 -10.81 -20.53
CA GLY A 206 -0.10 -10.81 -20.70
C GLY A 206 0.56 -9.43 -20.61
N ARG A 207 -0.20 -8.37 -20.29
CA ARG A 207 0.35 -7.03 -20.04
C ARG A 207 1.34 -7.01 -18.87
N LEU A 208 1.13 -7.88 -17.89
CA LEU A 208 2.10 -8.21 -16.85
C LEU A 208 2.26 -9.73 -16.80
N THR A 209 3.50 -10.20 -16.90
CA THR A 209 3.87 -11.61 -16.74
C THR A 209 4.58 -11.83 -15.41
N GLU A 210 4.67 -13.08 -14.93
CA GLU A 210 5.41 -13.39 -13.70
C GLU A 210 6.90 -12.98 -13.80
N PRO A 211 7.63 -13.28 -14.90
CA PRO A 211 9.03 -12.84 -15.03
C PRO A 211 9.20 -11.32 -14.96
N MET A 212 8.26 -10.55 -15.50
CA MET A 212 8.27 -9.08 -15.40
C MET A 212 8.11 -8.61 -13.96
N LEU A 213 7.17 -9.22 -13.21
CA LEU A 213 6.95 -8.88 -11.82
C LEU A 213 8.15 -9.29 -10.94
N ASP A 214 8.70 -10.48 -11.19
CA ASP A 214 9.87 -11.00 -10.48
C ASP A 214 11.10 -10.12 -10.72
N ALA A 215 11.30 -9.62 -11.95
CA ALA A 215 12.37 -8.66 -12.25
C ALA A 215 12.25 -7.36 -11.44
N VAL A 216 11.04 -6.83 -11.27
CA VAL A 216 10.80 -5.65 -10.42
C VAL A 216 11.18 -5.93 -8.97
N PHE A 217 10.78 -7.08 -8.41
CA PHE A 217 11.09 -7.39 -7.01
C PHE A 217 12.54 -7.80 -6.79
N ALA A 218 13.20 -8.42 -7.77
CA ALA A 218 14.63 -8.65 -7.74
C ALA A 218 15.41 -7.33 -7.75
N ARG A 219 15.00 -6.37 -8.60
CA ARG A 219 15.58 -5.02 -8.61
C ARG A 219 15.34 -4.29 -7.29
N ALA A 220 14.13 -4.38 -6.74
CA ALA A 220 13.81 -3.81 -5.44
C ALA A 220 14.67 -4.44 -4.33
N ARG A 221 14.92 -5.75 -4.37
CA ARG A 221 15.78 -6.44 -3.40
C ARG A 221 17.22 -5.96 -3.48
N ALA A 222 17.76 -5.75 -4.68
CA ALA A 222 19.10 -5.20 -4.87
C ALA A 222 19.23 -3.82 -4.21
N LEU A 223 18.31 -2.90 -4.53
CA LEU A 223 18.26 -1.56 -3.93
C LEU A 223 18.04 -1.59 -2.41
N ALA A 224 17.20 -2.51 -1.94
CA ALA A 224 16.95 -2.74 -0.51
C ALA A 224 18.12 -3.40 0.22
N ASN A 225 19.20 -3.79 -0.45
CA ASN A 225 20.40 -4.31 0.20
C ASN A 225 21.57 -3.30 0.16
N GLU A 226 21.46 -2.23 -0.63
CA GLU A 226 22.50 -1.20 -0.71
C GLU A 226 22.65 -0.48 0.64
N PRO A 227 23.87 -0.13 1.07
CA PRO A 227 24.09 0.65 2.30
C PRO A 227 23.40 2.01 2.20
N ARG A 228 22.68 2.41 3.25
CA ARG A 228 22.05 3.73 3.27
C ARG A 228 23.12 4.80 3.55
N PRO A 229 23.23 5.87 2.76
CA PRO A 229 23.99 7.04 3.18
C PRO A 229 23.40 7.58 4.49
N SER A 230 24.24 7.97 5.44
CA SER A 230 23.82 8.44 6.76
C SER A 230 22.87 9.63 6.64
N ARG A 231 21.63 9.49 7.16
CA ARG A 231 20.65 10.57 7.22
C ARG A 231 21.07 11.59 8.27
N MET A 232 21.87 12.57 7.88
CA MET A 232 22.19 13.73 8.72
C MET A 232 21.21 14.86 8.38
N GLY A 233 20.17 15.04 9.21
CA GLY A 233 19.27 16.18 9.13
C GLY A 233 17.80 15.80 8.96
N GLN A 234 17.00 16.15 9.96
CA GLN A 234 15.55 15.98 9.98
C GLN A 234 14.89 16.98 9.02
N MET A 235 13.88 16.56 8.25
CA MET A 235 12.86 17.50 7.77
C MET A 235 11.46 17.00 8.11
N ALA A 236 10.83 17.77 9.01
CA ALA A 236 9.41 17.75 9.29
C ALA A 236 8.60 18.03 8.02
N PRO A 237 7.35 17.56 7.92
CA PRO A 237 6.49 17.92 6.82
C PRO A 237 6.24 19.44 6.83
N HIS A 238 6.36 20.06 5.65
CA HIS A 238 5.94 21.43 5.39
C HIS A 238 4.49 21.62 5.82
N VAL A 239 4.29 22.25 6.99
CA VAL A 239 2.98 22.80 7.37
C VAL A 239 2.77 24.01 6.49
N GLY A 240 1.91 23.87 5.48
CA GLY A 240 1.44 24.99 4.67
C GLY A 240 0.73 26.00 5.58
N THR A 241 1.33 27.17 5.77
CA THR A 241 0.69 28.32 6.39
C THR A 241 -0.52 28.73 5.54
N GLN A 242 -1.72 28.55 6.08
CA GLN A 242 -2.93 29.18 5.55
C GLN A 242 -2.78 30.69 5.72
N SER A 243 -2.65 31.41 4.61
CA SER A 243 -2.88 32.85 4.56
C SER A 243 -4.34 33.10 4.92
N ARG A 244 -4.56 33.71 6.08
CA ARG A 244 -5.75 34.53 6.31
C ARG A 244 -5.65 35.71 5.34
N ARG A 245 -6.72 35.96 4.60
CA ARG A 245 -6.98 37.26 3.97
C ARG A 245 -8.09 37.90 4.78
N ASP A 246 -7.80 39.12 5.20
CA ASP A 246 -8.80 40.10 5.61
C ASP A 246 -9.66 40.52 4.41
#